data_AF-A0A9P7Y1C8-F1
#
_entry.id   AF-A0A9P7Y1C8-F1
#
_cell.length_a   1.000
_cell.length_b   1.000
_cell.length_c   1.000
_cell.angle_alpha   90.00
_cell.angle_beta   90.00
_cell.angle_gamma   90.00
#
_symmetry.space_group_name_H-M   'P 1'
#
loop_
_entity.id
_entity.type
_entity.pdbx_description
1 polymer ?
#
loop_
_entity_poly.entity_id
_entity_poly.type
_entity_poly.pdbx_seq_one_letter_code
_entity_poly.pdbx_strand_id
1 'polypeptide(L)'
;MSLVRHLRYRRINSLLRKYPDPTLPLRDLTVAREVATATGGFDFPFVNVISLEFALFKTYAIPSISKILSATKQFATQCPKRADDTSLILCEMTETYKRQAYRHMTEGKEDLDEDLTDEKRERLALEKLNFIHGHYPIRQEDYLYTLALFVLEPVSWIDRLEWRQVTELEKNALLGAWTFHGQNMKIENIPKTFDELAQWSQNYERENMVYAPSNVAIAQATTSFLLSKSPKALHPFGRHIVSSLLTDRLRTAFAIPNPPRGLTTFIFGIFKLRRFFIQYLLLPRRTPNIRTALRANDEGKFVPRWNKYAPVYPDGYHIEDLGPDKFLGKCPVSLKNVQLPTLMANNNDDKAVVV
;
A
#
# COMPACT_ATOMS: atom_id res chain seq x y z
N MET A 1 31.38 -8.53 -0.05
CA MET A 1 30.67 -7.72 -1.07
C MET A 1 30.07 -8.55 -2.20
N SER A 2 30.85 -9.39 -2.91
CA SER A 2 30.35 -10.16 -4.08
C SER A 2 29.16 -11.10 -3.74
N LEU A 3 29.25 -11.88 -2.66
CA LEU A 3 28.17 -12.76 -2.22
C LEU A 3 26.88 -11.99 -1.88
N VAL A 4 27.00 -10.89 -1.13
CA VAL A 4 25.87 -10.02 -0.76
C VAL A 4 25.16 -9.50 -2.01
N ARG A 5 25.94 -8.97 -2.97
CA ARG A 5 25.41 -8.48 -4.24
C ARG A 5 24.73 -9.61 -5.02
N HIS A 6 25.36 -10.77 -5.16
CA HIS A 6 24.79 -11.90 -5.88
C HIS A 6 23.44 -12.33 -5.28
N LEU A 7 23.38 -12.55 -3.96
CA LEU A 7 22.15 -12.96 -3.28
C LEU A 7 21.06 -11.89 -3.38
N ARG A 8 21.43 -10.60 -3.26
CA ARG A 8 20.49 -9.48 -3.31
C ARG A 8 19.81 -9.32 -4.67
N TYR A 9 20.53 -9.53 -5.77
CA TYR A 9 19.97 -9.46 -7.11
C TYR A 9 19.36 -10.80 -7.59
N ARG A 10 19.58 -11.91 -6.87
CA ARG A 10 19.10 -13.24 -7.25
C ARG A 10 17.60 -13.26 -7.54
N ARG A 11 16.79 -12.64 -6.68
CA ARG A 11 15.32 -12.66 -6.80
C ARG A 11 14.85 -11.91 -8.05
N ILE A 12 15.25 -10.64 -8.20
CA ILE A 12 14.85 -9.84 -9.36
C ILE A 12 15.37 -10.45 -10.67
N ASN A 13 16.60 -10.96 -10.70
CA ASN A 13 17.14 -11.64 -11.89
C ASN A 13 16.39 -12.93 -12.21
N SER A 14 15.90 -13.66 -11.20
CA SER A 14 15.06 -14.84 -11.41
C SER A 14 13.71 -14.46 -12.02
N LEU A 15 13.08 -13.38 -11.53
CA LEU A 15 11.80 -12.90 -12.04
C LEU A 15 11.93 -12.38 -13.48
N LEU A 16 12.97 -11.63 -13.80
CA LEU A 16 13.23 -11.15 -15.16
C LEU A 16 13.49 -12.29 -16.17
N ARG A 17 14.06 -13.42 -15.71
CA ARG A 17 14.22 -14.62 -16.56
C ARG A 17 12.92 -15.40 -16.69
N LYS A 18 12.15 -15.50 -15.60
CA LYS A 18 10.85 -16.19 -15.58
C LYS A 18 9.81 -15.44 -16.43
N TYR A 19 9.87 -14.11 -16.43
CA TYR A 19 8.94 -13.21 -17.09
C TYR A 19 9.69 -12.21 -17.98
N PRO A 20 10.15 -12.64 -19.18
CA PRO A 20 10.88 -11.76 -20.09
C PRO A 20 10.00 -10.68 -20.72
N ASP A 21 8.68 -10.90 -20.81
CA ASP A 21 7.71 -9.87 -21.20
C ASP A 21 7.33 -9.02 -19.98
N PRO A 22 7.77 -7.75 -19.90
CA PRO A 22 7.48 -6.90 -18.75
C PRO A 22 6.02 -6.47 -18.68
N THR A 23 5.21 -6.68 -19.73
CA THR A 23 3.78 -6.32 -19.79
C THR A 23 2.86 -7.42 -19.29
N LEU A 24 3.37 -8.65 -19.12
CA LEU A 24 2.59 -9.79 -18.63
C LEU A 24 1.79 -9.52 -17.34
N PRO A 25 2.33 -8.81 -16.32
CA PRO A 25 1.57 -8.48 -15.12
C PRO A 25 0.30 -7.64 -15.36
N LEU A 26 0.21 -6.92 -16.48
CA LEU A 26 -0.99 -6.12 -16.82
C LEU A 26 -2.18 -6.99 -17.25
N ARG A 27 -1.93 -8.26 -17.60
CA ARG A 27 -2.94 -9.23 -18.05
C ARG A 27 -3.00 -10.52 -17.24
N ASP A 28 -2.06 -10.71 -16.31
CA ASP A 28 -2.01 -11.86 -15.40
C ASP A 28 -1.83 -11.38 -13.96
N LEU A 29 -2.90 -11.48 -13.17
CA LEU A 29 -2.93 -11.04 -11.78
C LEU A 29 -2.01 -11.87 -10.88
N THR A 30 -1.82 -13.16 -11.16
CA THR A 30 -0.94 -14.01 -10.37
C THR A 30 0.51 -13.55 -10.53
N VAL A 31 0.93 -13.24 -11.77
CA VAL A 31 2.24 -12.66 -12.05
C VAL A 31 2.38 -11.27 -11.39
N ALA A 32 1.35 -10.43 -11.48
CA ALA A 32 1.35 -9.13 -10.82
C ALA A 32 1.55 -9.23 -9.30
N ARG A 33 0.82 -10.15 -8.65
CA ARG A 33 0.93 -10.40 -7.21
C ARG A 33 2.29 -10.98 -6.81
N GLU A 34 2.83 -11.91 -7.59
CA GLU A 34 4.17 -12.48 -7.36
C GLU A 34 5.26 -11.41 -7.41
N VAL A 35 5.28 -10.63 -8.49
CA VAL A 35 6.29 -9.59 -8.69
C VAL A 35 6.11 -8.45 -7.68
N ALA A 36 4.87 -7.97 -7.45
CA ALA A 36 4.62 -6.93 -6.44
C ALA A 36 5.00 -7.39 -5.02
N THR A 37 4.80 -8.68 -4.71
CA THR A 37 5.27 -9.31 -3.47
C THR A 37 6.80 -9.28 -3.38
N ALA A 38 7.52 -9.61 -4.45
CA ALA A 38 8.98 -9.51 -4.48
C ALA A 38 9.45 -8.08 -4.21
N THR A 39 8.85 -7.09 -4.88
CA THR A 39 9.18 -5.66 -4.75
C THR A 39 8.94 -5.15 -3.32
N GLY A 40 7.68 -5.19 -2.86
CA GLY A 40 7.28 -4.57 -1.60
C GLY A 40 7.43 -5.46 -0.37
N GLY A 41 7.45 -6.78 -0.53
CA GLY A 41 7.58 -7.73 0.59
C GLY A 41 9.03 -8.08 0.92
N PHE A 42 9.90 -8.19 -0.08
CA PHE A 42 11.28 -8.65 0.12
C PHE A 42 12.32 -7.57 -0.07
N ASP A 43 12.30 -6.88 -1.22
CA ASP A 43 13.40 -6.01 -1.64
C ASP A 43 13.33 -4.62 -0.97
N PHE A 44 12.12 -4.05 -0.87
CA PHE A 44 11.90 -2.69 -0.37
C PHE A 44 10.81 -2.53 0.71
N PRO A 45 10.66 -3.45 1.70
CA PRO A 45 9.51 -3.41 2.61
C PRO A 45 9.42 -2.15 3.47
N PHE A 46 10.56 -1.58 3.86
CA PHE A 46 10.57 -0.34 4.63
C PHE A 46 10.12 0.86 3.80
N VAL A 47 10.72 1.09 2.62
CA VAL A 47 10.35 2.23 1.78
C VAL A 47 8.94 2.08 1.22
N ASN A 48 8.50 0.87 0.89
CA ASN A 48 7.12 0.63 0.46
C ASN A 48 6.09 1.06 1.52
N VAL A 49 6.32 0.77 2.81
CA VAL A 49 5.41 1.20 3.87
C VAL A 49 5.46 2.72 4.05
N ILE A 50 6.65 3.31 4.14
CA ILE A 50 6.81 4.75 4.37
C ILE A 50 6.30 5.57 3.18
N SER A 51 6.50 5.14 1.94
CA SER A 51 5.99 5.84 0.76
C SER A 51 4.47 5.90 0.76
N LEU A 52 3.80 4.82 1.17
CA LEU A 52 2.33 4.78 1.27
C LEU A 52 1.80 5.59 2.46
N GLU A 53 2.55 5.75 3.54
CA GLU A 53 2.21 6.71 4.60
C GLU A 53 2.28 8.15 4.11
N PHE A 54 3.32 8.50 3.34
CA PHE A 54 3.45 9.82 2.75
C PHE A 54 2.46 10.07 1.61
N ALA A 55 2.05 9.03 0.89
CA ALA A 55 0.95 9.10 -0.08
C ALA A 55 -0.35 9.63 0.57
N LEU A 56 -0.60 9.34 1.85
CA LEU A 56 -1.77 9.89 2.53
C LEU A 56 -1.72 11.42 2.62
N PHE A 57 -0.54 12.01 2.87
CA PHE A 57 -0.41 13.48 2.83
C PHE A 57 -0.79 14.03 1.45
N LYS A 58 -0.48 13.34 0.36
CA LYS A 58 -0.95 13.78 -0.96
C LYS A 58 -2.46 13.86 -1.07
N THR A 59 -3.19 12.87 -0.53
CA THR A 59 -4.66 12.92 -0.50
C THR A 59 -5.20 14.04 0.40
N TYR A 60 -4.52 14.38 1.49
CA TYR A 60 -4.94 15.47 2.38
C TYR A 60 -4.79 16.85 1.74
N ALA A 61 -3.98 16.96 0.69
CA ALA A 61 -3.76 18.20 -0.04
C ALA A 61 -4.80 18.44 -1.15
N ILE A 62 -5.76 17.52 -1.33
CA ILE A 62 -6.88 17.66 -2.26
C ILE A 62 -8.13 18.09 -1.48
N PRO A 63 -8.71 19.29 -1.70
CA PRO A 63 -9.81 19.80 -0.89
C PRO A 63 -11.08 18.92 -0.86
N SER A 64 -11.43 18.26 -1.98
CA SER A 64 -12.59 17.35 -2.02
C SER A 64 -12.41 16.14 -1.11
N ILE A 65 -11.20 15.59 -1.05
CA ILE A 65 -10.86 14.47 -0.15
C ILE A 65 -10.73 14.96 1.28
N SER A 66 -9.95 16.02 1.52
CA SER A 66 -9.64 16.51 2.87
C SER A 66 -10.90 16.99 3.61
N LYS A 67 -11.88 17.56 2.90
CA LYS A 67 -13.17 17.94 3.50
C LYS A 67 -13.91 16.74 4.08
N ILE A 68 -13.96 15.62 3.34
CA ILE A 68 -14.57 14.36 3.81
C ILE A 68 -13.81 13.85 5.03
N LEU A 69 -12.48 13.72 4.93
CA LEU A 69 -11.64 13.21 6.01
C LEU A 69 -11.77 14.05 7.29
N SER A 70 -11.81 15.38 7.16
CA SER A 70 -11.93 16.31 8.27
C SER A 70 -13.30 16.19 8.94
N ALA A 71 -14.36 16.08 8.15
CA ALA A 71 -15.73 15.89 8.64
C ALA A 71 -15.90 14.60 9.46
N THR A 72 -15.10 13.55 9.21
CA THR A 72 -15.14 12.33 10.03
C THR A 72 -14.63 12.53 11.46
N LYS A 73 -13.82 13.57 11.71
CA LYS A 73 -13.10 13.84 12.98
C LYS A 73 -12.14 12.75 13.45
N GLN A 74 -12.04 11.62 12.76
CA GLN A 74 -11.26 10.47 13.22
C GLN A 74 -9.75 10.73 13.27
N PHE A 75 -9.21 11.60 12.43
CA PHE A 75 -7.80 12.02 12.53
C PHE A 75 -7.50 12.78 13.82
N ALA A 76 -8.49 13.46 14.40
CA ALA A 76 -8.33 14.19 15.65
C ALA A 76 -8.62 13.32 16.89
N THR A 77 -9.58 12.40 16.81
CA THR A 77 -10.10 11.66 17.98
C THR A 77 -9.71 10.19 18.05
N GLN A 78 -9.43 9.54 16.92
CA GLN A 78 -9.21 8.09 16.82
C GLN A 78 -8.06 7.75 15.85
N CYS A 79 -7.03 8.61 15.77
CA CYS A 79 -5.98 8.50 14.76
C CYS A 79 -5.26 7.14 14.72
N PRO A 80 -4.85 6.53 15.87
CA PRO A 80 -4.22 5.20 15.85
C PRO A 80 -5.14 4.14 15.25
N LYS A 81 -6.40 4.07 15.70
CA LYS A 81 -7.38 3.09 15.20
C LYS A 81 -7.63 3.30 13.70
N ARG A 82 -7.85 4.54 13.26
CA ARG A 82 -8.04 4.84 11.83
C ARG A 82 -6.85 4.43 10.98
N ALA A 83 -5.62 4.69 11.43
CA ALA A 83 -4.42 4.31 10.72
C ALA A 83 -4.26 2.78 10.62
N ASP A 84 -4.59 2.05 11.69
CA ASP A 84 -4.56 0.60 11.70
C ASP A 84 -5.68 -0.01 10.85
N ASP A 85 -6.92 0.48 10.97
CA ASP A 85 -8.05 0.09 10.13
C ASP A 85 -7.71 0.18 8.64
N THR A 86 -7.23 1.35 8.20
CA THR A 86 -6.85 1.57 6.80
C THR A 86 -5.74 0.62 6.38
N SER A 87 -4.69 0.49 7.19
CA SER A 87 -3.57 -0.38 6.83
C SER A 87 -3.94 -1.86 6.83
N LEU A 88 -4.77 -2.33 7.75
CA LEU A 88 -5.18 -3.74 7.82
C LEU A 88 -6.09 -4.09 6.66
N ILE A 89 -7.07 -3.24 6.30
CA ILE A 89 -7.88 -3.45 5.09
C ILE A 89 -6.99 -3.55 3.85
N LEU A 90 -6.04 -2.63 3.65
CA LEU A 90 -5.12 -2.66 2.52
C LEU A 90 -4.22 -3.90 2.54
N CYS A 91 -3.74 -4.33 3.71
CA CYS A 91 -2.96 -5.55 3.84
C CYS A 91 -3.79 -6.80 3.54
N GLU A 92 -5.04 -6.90 4.00
CA GLU A 92 -5.91 -8.02 3.65
C GLU A 92 -6.20 -8.11 2.16
N MET A 93 -6.28 -6.96 1.47
CA MET A 93 -6.43 -6.92 0.03
C MET A 93 -5.15 -7.38 -0.70
N THR A 94 -3.97 -7.06 -0.18
CA THR A 94 -2.71 -7.13 -0.96
C THR A 94 -1.69 -8.16 -0.46
N GLU A 95 -1.89 -8.76 0.72
CA GLU A 95 -0.96 -9.72 1.32
C GLU A 95 -1.32 -11.19 1.08
N THR A 96 -2.42 -11.52 0.36
CA THR A 96 -2.82 -12.90 0.04
C THR A 96 -1.65 -13.73 -0.49
N TYR A 97 -1.06 -13.34 -1.62
CA TYR A 97 0.10 -14.04 -2.20
C TYR A 97 1.31 -14.06 -1.24
N LYS A 98 1.50 -12.99 -0.44
CA LYS A 98 2.60 -12.92 0.53
C LYS A 98 2.43 -13.93 1.65
N ARG A 99 1.21 -14.14 2.15
CA ARG A 99 0.91 -15.13 3.19
C ARG A 99 1.10 -16.55 2.68
N GLN A 100 0.57 -16.85 1.49
CA GLN A 100 0.78 -18.12 0.78
C GLN A 100 2.28 -18.41 0.62
N ALA A 101 3.03 -17.47 0.02
CA ALA A 101 4.47 -17.60 -0.15
C ALA A 101 5.22 -17.74 1.19
N TYR A 102 4.83 -17.01 2.23
CA TYR A 102 5.43 -17.15 3.55
C TYR A 102 5.19 -18.55 4.11
N ARG A 103 3.94 -19.04 4.12
CA ARG A 103 3.60 -20.40 4.59
C ARG A 103 4.39 -21.45 3.82
N HIS A 104 4.41 -21.40 2.49
CA HIS A 104 5.17 -22.36 1.69
C HIS A 104 6.66 -22.36 2.03
N MET A 105 7.24 -21.19 2.27
CA MET A 105 8.66 -21.06 2.62
C MET A 105 9.00 -21.54 4.03
N THR A 106 8.06 -21.47 4.99
CA THR A 106 8.33 -21.83 6.40
C THR A 106 7.78 -23.17 6.82
N GLU A 107 6.69 -23.62 6.20
CA GLU A 107 5.97 -24.87 6.54
C GLU A 107 6.25 -25.98 5.50
N GLY A 108 6.79 -25.63 4.33
CA GLY A 108 7.28 -26.58 3.33
C GLY A 108 6.19 -27.32 2.54
N LYS A 109 4.92 -26.92 2.67
CA LYS A 109 3.79 -27.49 1.94
C LYS A 109 2.77 -26.42 1.58
N GLU A 110 1.98 -26.71 0.55
CA GLU A 110 0.79 -25.94 0.20
C GLU A 110 -0.35 -26.28 1.16
N ASP A 111 -1.11 -25.25 1.55
CA ASP A 111 -2.26 -25.37 2.44
C ASP A 111 -3.48 -24.76 1.74
N LEU A 112 -4.12 -25.58 0.90
CA LEU A 112 -5.20 -25.14 0.02
C LEU A 112 -6.38 -24.54 0.80
N ASP A 113 -6.65 -25.02 2.02
CA ASP A 113 -7.73 -24.49 2.85
C ASP A 113 -7.42 -23.07 3.33
N GLU A 114 -6.17 -22.82 3.72
CA GLU A 114 -5.72 -21.47 4.07
C GLU A 114 -5.60 -20.55 2.85
N ASP A 115 -5.24 -21.09 1.69
CA ASP A 115 -5.14 -20.31 0.46
C ASP A 115 -6.53 -19.85 0.00
N LEU A 116 -7.54 -20.74 0.06
CA LEU A 116 -8.95 -20.38 -0.13
C LEU A 116 -9.45 -19.40 0.93
N THR A 117 -8.97 -19.53 2.17
CA THR A 117 -9.28 -18.58 3.25
C THR A 117 -8.72 -17.20 2.92
N ASP A 118 -7.50 -17.11 2.41
CA ASP A 118 -6.89 -15.85 2.01
C ASP A 118 -7.65 -15.16 0.87
N GLU A 119 -8.13 -15.91 -0.12
CA GLU A 119 -8.97 -15.36 -1.20
C GLU A 119 -10.30 -14.80 -0.67
N LYS A 120 -10.95 -15.52 0.26
CA LYS A 120 -12.19 -15.04 0.91
C LYS A 120 -11.95 -13.77 1.71
N ARG A 121 -10.80 -13.68 2.39
CA ARG A 121 -10.39 -12.50 3.17
C ARG A 121 -10.13 -11.28 2.30
N GLU A 122 -9.43 -11.45 1.17
CA GLU A 122 -9.21 -10.37 0.21
C GLU A 122 -10.53 -9.80 -0.29
N ARG A 123 -11.46 -10.69 -0.70
CA ARG A 123 -12.80 -10.30 -1.15
C ARG A 123 -13.58 -9.59 -0.05
N LEU A 124 -13.56 -10.12 1.16
CA LEU A 124 -14.22 -9.50 2.31
C LEU A 124 -13.67 -8.09 2.61
N ALA A 125 -12.35 -7.91 2.56
CA ALA A 125 -11.72 -6.62 2.79
C ALA A 125 -12.10 -5.58 1.72
N LEU A 126 -12.16 -6.01 0.46
CA LEU A 126 -12.61 -5.18 -0.65
C LEU A 126 -14.09 -4.77 -0.50
N GLU A 127 -14.97 -5.73 -0.20
CA GLU A 127 -16.40 -5.42 0.04
C GLU A 127 -16.59 -4.51 1.25
N LYS A 128 -15.82 -4.71 2.32
CA LYS A 128 -15.82 -3.85 3.49
C LYS A 128 -15.38 -2.42 3.14
N LEU A 129 -14.35 -2.28 2.30
CA LEU A 129 -13.87 -0.99 1.83
C LEU A 129 -14.95 -0.29 0.98
N ASN A 130 -15.54 -1.00 0.02
CA ASN A 130 -16.64 -0.50 -0.82
C ASN A 130 -17.83 -0.06 0.03
N PHE A 131 -18.21 -0.84 1.04
CA PHE A 131 -19.26 -0.49 1.98
C PHE A 131 -18.94 0.83 2.70
N ILE A 132 -17.74 0.96 3.30
CA ILE A 132 -17.36 2.19 4.02
C ILE A 132 -17.34 3.39 3.08
N HIS A 133 -16.71 3.25 1.91
CA HIS A 133 -16.54 4.33 0.94
C HIS A 133 -17.88 4.75 0.29
N GLY A 134 -18.81 3.82 0.06
CA GLY A 134 -20.14 4.11 -0.48
C GLY A 134 -21.03 5.00 0.40
N HIS A 135 -20.66 5.22 1.66
CA HIS A 135 -21.34 6.15 2.56
C HIS A 135 -20.80 7.59 2.49
N TYR A 136 -19.84 7.86 1.61
CA TYR A 136 -19.25 9.19 1.41
C TYR A 136 -19.35 9.59 -0.07
N PRO A 137 -19.59 10.89 -0.36
CA PRO A 137 -19.66 11.39 -1.72
C PRO A 137 -18.25 11.59 -2.30
N ILE A 138 -17.54 10.48 -2.56
CA ILE A 138 -16.19 10.49 -3.13
C ILE A 138 -16.30 10.58 -4.66
N ARG A 139 -15.58 11.53 -5.27
CA ARG A 139 -15.56 11.72 -6.74
C ARG A 139 -14.79 10.59 -7.41
N GLN A 140 -15.14 10.23 -8.65
CA GLN A 140 -14.42 9.18 -9.39
C GLN A 140 -12.93 9.49 -9.55
N GLU A 141 -12.60 10.73 -9.88
CA GLU A 141 -11.21 11.19 -9.99
C GLU A 141 -10.48 11.17 -8.63
N ASP A 142 -11.16 11.33 -7.50
CA ASP A 142 -10.56 11.23 -6.17
C ASP A 142 -10.22 9.77 -5.82
N TYR A 143 -11.08 8.82 -6.22
CA TYR A 143 -10.78 7.39 -6.16
C TYR A 143 -9.57 7.04 -7.03
N LEU A 144 -9.59 7.45 -8.29
CA LEU A 144 -8.50 7.16 -9.23
C LEU A 144 -7.18 7.79 -8.78
N TYR A 145 -7.20 9.00 -8.24
CA TYR A 145 -6.01 9.64 -7.67
C TYR A 145 -5.47 8.85 -6.49
N THR A 146 -6.33 8.46 -5.55
CA THR A 146 -5.89 7.66 -4.39
C THR A 146 -5.32 6.30 -4.85
N LEU A 147 -5.95 5.65 -5.83
CA LEU A 147 -5.45 4.42 -6.44
C LEU A 147 -4.05 4.62 -7.06
N ALA A 148 -3.88 5.69 -7.84
CA ALA A 148 -2.63 6.01 -8.52
C ALA A 148 -1.47 6.14 -7.54
N LEU A 149 -1.71 6.71 -6.35
CA LEU A 149 -0.66 6.86 -5.34
C LEU A 149 -0.14 5.52 -4.81
N PHE A 150 -0.95 4.46 -4.78
CA PHE A 150 -0.47 3.13 -4.38
C PHE A 150 0.48 2.49 -5.41
N VAL A 151 0.43 2.95 -6.66
CA VAL A 151 1.33 2.51 -7.74
C VAL A 151 2.55 3.43 -7.82
N LEU A 152 2.33 4.75 -7.89
CA LEU A 152 3.35 5.74 -8.23
C LEU A 152 4.28 6.07 -7.05
N GLU A 153 3.76 6.17 -5.83
CA GLU A 153 4.58 6.61 -4.68
C GLU A 153 5.64 5.57 -4.30
N PRO A 154 5.35 4.25 -4.22
CA PRO A 154 6.40 3.26 -4.00
C PRO A 154 7.51 3.34 -5.05
N VAL A 155 7.16 3.43 -6.34
CA VAL A 155 8.15 3.52 -7.43
C VAL A 155 9.02 4.77 -7.29
N SER A 156 8.40 5.94 -7.13
CA SER A 156 9.11 7.21 -6.99
C SER A 156 10.08 7.21 -5.80
N TRP A 157 9.65 6.66 -4.66
CA TRP A 157 10.48 6.60 -3.47
C TRP A 157 11.60 5.57 -3.58
N ILE A 158 11.33 4.38 -4.14
CA ILE A 158 12.36 3.34 -4.35
C ILE A 158 13.45 3.87 -5.28
N ASP A 159 13.10 4.42 -6.45
CA ASP A 159 14.08 4.92 -7.42
C ASP A 159 14.99 6.02 -6.84
N ARG A 160 14.45 6.81 -5.92
CA ARG A 160 15.18 7.91 -5.26
C ARG A 160 16.01 7.46 -4.05
N LEU A 161 15.54 6.48 -3.27
CA LEU A 161 16.06 6.21 -1.92
C LEU A 161 16.67 4.82 -1.74
N GLU A 162 16.43 3.87 -2.64
CA GLU A 162 16.80 2.48 -2.46
C GLU A 162 17.99 2.04 -3.32
N TRP A 163 18.46 0.82 -3.04
CA TRP A 163 19.71 0.26 -3.56
C TRP A 163 19.69 -0.13 -5.05
N ARG A 164 18.51 -0.18 -5.67
CA ARG A 164 18.32 -0.29 -7.12
C ARG A 164 17.04 0.43 -7.54
N GLN A 165 16.93 0.70 -8.83
CA GLN A 165 15.69 1.17 -9.44
C GLN A 165 14.68 0.03 -9.63
N VAL A 166 13.42 0.41 -9.73
CA VAL A 166 12.31 -0.46 -10.10
C VAL A 166 12.38 -0.74 -11.60
N THR A 167 12.24 -2.02 -11.96
CA THR A 167 12.18 -2.47 -13.35
C THR A 167 10.80 -2.24 -13.98
N GLU A 168 10.71 -2.27 -15.30
CA GLU A 168 9.41 -2.18 -16.00
C GLU A 168 8.45 -3.31 -15.62
N LEU A 169 8.96 -4.53 -15.42
CA LEU A 169 8.18 -5.67 -14.93
C LEU A 169 7.52 -5.36 -13.57
N GLU A 170 8.27 -4.72 -12.66
CA GLU A 170 7.77 -4.38 -11.33
C GLU A 170 6.80 -3.20 -11.34
N LYS A 171 7.02 -2.19 -12.19
CA LYS A 171 6.06 -1.08 -12.40
C LYS A 171 4.72 -1.63 -12.90
N ASN A 172 4.76 -2.49 -13.91
CA ASN A 172 3.58 -3.12 -14.46
C ASN A 172 2.91 -4.09 -13.48
N ALA A 173 3.68 -4.74 -12.60
CA ALA A 173 3.11 -5.56 -11.53
C ALA A 173 2.34 -4.75 -10.49
N LEU A 174 2.88 -3.61 -10.06
CA LEU A 174 2.14 -2.69 -9.19
C LEU A 174 0.89 -2.16 -9.89
N LEU A 175 0.99 -1.75 -11.16
CA LEU A 175 -0.16 -1.28 -11.93
C LEU A 175 -1.23 -2.37 -12.09
N GLY A 176 -0.85 -3.58 -12.53
CA GLY A 176 -1.79 -4.70 -12.72
C GLY A 176 -2.52 -5.08 -11.44
N ALA A 177 -1.80 -5.20 -10.32
CA ALA A 177 -2.39 -5.53 -9.03
C ALA A 177 -3.38 -4.45 -8.55
N TRP A 178 -3.03 -3.17 -8.67
CA TRP A 178 -3.93 -2.09 -8.25
C TRP A 178 -5.07 -1.83 -9.24
N THR A 179 -4.88 -2.06 -10.53
CA THR A 179 -5.98 -2.03 -11.51
C THR A 179 -7.04 -3.07 -11.17
N PHE A 180 -6.64 -4.29 -10.79
CA PHE A 180 -7.59 -5.31 -10.32
C PHE A 180 -8.41 -4.81 -9.13
N HIS A 181 -7.76 -4.26 -8.09
CA HIS A 181 -8.50 -3.71 -6.94
C HIS A 181 -9.40 -2.54 -7.35
N GLY A 182 -8.91 -1.61 -8.17
CA GLY A 182 -9.66 -0.45 -8.63
C GLY A 182 -10.91 -0.83 -9.42
N GLN A 183 -10.82 -1.83 -10.30
CA GLN A 183 -11.98 -2.35 -11.04
C GLN A 183 -13.02 -2.98 -10.10
N ASN A 184 -12.58 -3.74 -9.09
CA ASN A 184 -13.46 -4.31 -8.08
C ASN A 184 -14.05 -3.24 -7.12
N MET A 185 -13.45 -2.05 -7.06
CA MET A 185 -14.00 -0.85 -6.43
C MET A 185 -14.84 0.02 -7.37
N LYS A 186 -15.06 -0.41 -8.63
CA LYS A 186 -15.80 0.32 -9.67
C LYS A 186 -15.19 1.68 -10.04
N ILE A 187 -13.86 1.80 -9.90
CA ILE A 187 -13.12 2.97 -10.38
C ILE A 187 -13.06 2.91 -11.91
N GLU A 188 -13.51 3.98 -12.55
CA GLU A 188 -13.56 4.08 -14.01
C GLU A 188 -12.29 4.72 -14.58
N ASN A 189 -12.06 4.52 -15.88
CA ASN A 189 -11.01 5.20 -16.65
C ASN A 189 -9.59 5.05 -16.08
N ILE A 190 -9.29 3.92 -15.43
CA ILE A 190 -7.93 3.61 -14.95
C ILE A 190 -6.99 3.53 -16.16
N PRO A 191 -5.93 4.36 -16.23
CA PRO A 191 -4.95 4.31 -17.31
C PRO A 191 -4.30 2.94 -17.45
N LYS A 192 -3.97 2.55 -18.69
CA LYS A 192 -3.54 1.18 -19.01
C LYS A 192 -2.03 0.99 -18.88
N THR A 193 -1.27 2.08 -18.87
CA THR A 193 0.18 2.06 -18.71
C THR A 193 0.63 2.89 -17.52
N PHE A 194 1.81 2.58 -16.99
CA PHE A 194 2.39 3.30 -15.86
C PHE A 194 2.59 4.80 -16.19
N ASP A 195 3.05 5.10 -17.40
CA ASP A 195 3.31 6.48 -17.83
C ASP A 195 2.02 7.28 -18.02
N GLU A 196 0.96 6.68 -18.58
CA GLU A 196 -0.35 7.33 -18.65
C GLU A 196 -0.91 7.63 -17.26
N LEU A 197 -0.78 6.69 -16.31
CA LEU A 197 -1.19 6.89 -14.92
C LEU A 197 -0.40 8.01 -14.26
N ALA A 198 0.92 8.06 -14.46
CA ALA A 198 1.79 9.11 -13.94
C ALA A 198 1.42 10.48 -14.51
N GLN A 199 1.19 10.56 -15.83
CA GLN A 199 0.81 11.80 -16.51
C GLN A 199 -0.57 12.29 -16.04
N TRP A 200 -1.54 11.39 -15.94
CA TRP A 200 -2.88 11.69 -15.43
C TRP A 200 -2.80 12.20 -13.98
N SER A 201 -2.05 11.52 -13.11
CA SER A 201 -1.88 11.93 -11.70
C SER A 201 -1.22 13.30 -11.60
N GLN A 202 -0.21 13.60 -12.40
CA GLN A 202 0.44 14.92 -12.37
C GLN A 202 -0.49 16.05 -12.79
N ASN A 203 -1.34 15.81 -13.80
CA ASN A 203 -2.34 16.78 -14.26
C ASN A 203 -3.42 16.99 -13.18
N TYR A 204 -3.95 15.90 -12.63
CA TYR A 204 -4.91 15.96 -11.53
C TYR A 204 -4.36 16.74 -10.33
N GLU A 205 -3.12 16.49 -9.92
CA GLU A 205 -2.49 17.25 -8.84
C GLU A 205 -2.28 18.73 -9.19
N ARG A 206 -1.98 19.07 -10.46
CA ARG A 206 -1.79 20.46 -10.89
C ARG A 206 -3.09 21.26 -10.73
N GLU A 207 -4.22 20.61 -10.99
CA GLU A 207 -5.55 21.22 -10.97
C GLU A 207 -6.18 21.23 -9.57
N ASN A 208 -5.96 20.18 -8.77
CA ASN A 208 -6.72 19.95 -7.55
C ASN A 208 -5.91 20.08 -6.25
N MET A 209 -4.57 20.02 -6.30
CA MET A 209 -3.73 20.13 -5.10
C MET A 209 -3.49 21.60 -4.75
N VAL A 210 -4.51 22.20 -4.13
CA VAL A 210 -4.54 23.61 -3.75
C VAL A 210 -4.74 23.77 -2.25
N TYR A 211 -4.44 24.96 -1.73
CA TYR A 211 -4.67 25.28 -0.32
C TYR A 211 -6.16 25.16 0.06
N ALA A 212 -6.42 24.54 1.21
CA ALA A 212 -7.71 24.61 1.88
C ALA A 212 -7.55 24.48 3.41
N PRO A 213 -8.40 25.13 4.23
CA PRO A 213 -8.33 25.00 5.69
C PRO A 213 -8.44 23.56 6.19
N SER A 214 -9.22 22.72 5.51
CA SER A 214 -9.34 21.28 5.82
C SER A 214 -8.02 20.52 5.62
N ASN A 215 -7.24 20.88 4.59
CA ASN A 215 -5.93 20.29 4.34
C ASN A 215 -4.98 20.55 5.52
N VAL A 216 -4.93 21.81 5.96
CA VAL A 216 -4.08 22.25 7.09
C VAL A 216 -4.46 21.52 8.37
N ALA A 217 -5.76 21.46 8.68
CA ALA A 217 -6.25 20.83 9.89
C ALA A 217 -5.87 19.34 9.96
N ILE A 218 -6.04 18.59 8.86
CA ILE A 218 -5.68 17.17 8.82
C ILE A 218 -4.17 16.99 8.86
N ALA A 219 -3.41 17.76 8.08
CA ALA A 219 -1.94 17.67 8.08
C ALA A 219 -1.35 17.95 9.47
N GLN A 220 -1.90 18.93 10.19
CA GLN A 220 -1.50 19.23 11.57
C GLN A 220 -1.87 18.10 12.54
N ALA A 221 -3.08 17.53 12.44
CA ALA A 221 -3.50 16.40 13.26
C ALA A 221 -2.59 15.17 13.03
N THR A 222 -2.36 14.81 11.77
CA THR A 222 -1.49 13.70 11.40
C THR A 222 -0.04 13.93 11.83
N THR A 223 0.50 15.13 11.60
CA THR A 223 1.87 15.47 12.04
C THR A 223 2.00 15.38 13.56
N SER A 224 1.01 15.89 14.30
CA SER A 224 1.01 15.82 15.77
C SER A 224 0.92 14.39 16.27
N PHE A 225 0.14 13.53 15.59
CA PHE A 225 0.07 12.11 15.88
C PHE A 225 1.42 11.41 15.64
N LEU A 226 2.08 11.64 14.51
CA LEU A 226 3.41 11.07 14.22
C LEU A 226 4.45 11.46 15.28
N LEU A 227 4.36 12.68 15.80
CA LEU A 227 5.26 13.19 16.84
C LEU A 227 4.84 12.81 18.26
N SER A 228 3.65 12.23 18.46
CA SER A 228 3.08 11.98 19.79
C SER A 228 3.91 11.05 20.68
N LYS A 229 4.71 10.17 20.08
CA LYS A 229 5.62 9.25 20.77
C LYS A 229 6.98 9.88 21.12
N SER A 230 7.28 11.05 20.58
CA SER A 230 8.53 11.77 20.82
C SER A 230 8.37 12.82 21.94
N PRO A 231 9.42 13.09 22.73
CA PRO A 231 9.41 14.18 23.72
C PRO A 231 8.98 15.51 23.09
N LYS A 232 8.11 16.28 23.78
CA LYS A 232 7.55 17.55 23.28
C LYS A 232 8.62 18.55 22.82
N ALA A 233 9.78 18.55 23.47
CA ALA A 233 10.93 19.39 23.10
C ALA A 233 11.45 19.13 21.66
N LEU A 234 11.27 17.91 21.13
CA LEU A 234 11.70 17.55 19.78
C LEU A 234 10.64 17.84 18.70
N HIS A 235 9.42 18.23 19.09
CA HIS A 235 8.32 18.42 18.14
C HIS A 235 8.61 19.51 17.09
N PRO A 236 9.22 20.67 17.39
CA PRO A 236 9.58 21.65 16.38
C PRO A 236 10.52 21.08 15.32
N PHE A 237 11.55 20.35 15.74
CA PHE A 237 12.49 19.68 14.84
C PHE A 237 11.80 18.60 13.99
N GLY A 238 10.93 17.79 14.61
CA GLY A 238 10.14 16.78 13.91
C GLY A 238 9.22 17.38 12.84
N ARG A 239 8.62 18.55 13.08
CA ARG A 239 7.83 19.28 12.06
C ARG A 239 8.69 19.71 10.88
N HIS A 240 9.95 20.11 11.10
CA HIS A 240 10.88 20.42 10.01
C HIS A 240 11.27 19.16 9.21
N ILE A 241 11.44 18.00 9.86
CA ILE A 241 11.66 16.73 9.17
C ILE A 241 10.47 16.40 8.25
N VAL A 242 9.23 16.52 8.76
CA VAL A 242 8.03 16.30 7.94
C VAL A 242 8.00 17.29 6.77
N SER A 243 8.22 18.59 7.01
CA SER A 243 8.30 19.61 5.95
C SER A 243 9.36 19.29 4.88
N SER A 244 10.52 18.76 5.28
CA SER A 244 11.59 18.33 4.36
C SER A 244 11.23 17.17 3.45
N LEU A 245 10.29 16.32 3.86
CA LEU A 245 9.85 15.16 3.09
C LEU A 245 8.66 15.49 2.16
N LEU A 246 7.99 16.62 2.36
CA LEU A 246 6.94 17.11 1.48
C LEU A 246 7.52 17.75 0.21
N THR A 247 6.79 17.68 -0.90
CA THR A 247 7.10 18.45 -2.11
C THR A 247 6.73 19.92 -1.93
N ASP A 248 7.22 20.80 -2.82
CA ASP A 248 6.84 22.22 -2.79
C ASP A 248 5.33 22.41 -2.91
N ARG A 249 4.69 21.66 -3.82
CA ARG A 249 3.22 21.72 -4.01
C ARG A 249 2.47 21.33 -2.75
N LEU A 250 2.90 20.26 -2.05
CA LEU A 250 2.30 19.83 -0.79
C LEU A 250 2.47 20.87 0.31
N ARG A 251 3.67 21.45 0.45
CA ARG A 251 3.93 22.53 1.41
C ARG A 251 2.99 23.71 1.18
N THR A 252 2.84 24.13 -0.07
CA THR A 252 1.90 25.21 -0.44
C THR A 252 0.45 24.85 -0.10
N ALA A 253 -0.01 23.64 -0.44
CA ALA A 253 -1.38 23.20 -0.17
C ALA A 253 -1.71 23.07 1.34
N PHE A 254 -0.68 22.91 2.19
CA PHE A 254 -0.82 22.86 3.65
C PHE A 254 -0.46 24.17 4.37
N ALA A 255 -0.03 25.21 3.64
CA ALA A 255 0.60 26.39 4.24
C ALA A 255 1.74 26.04 5.23
N ILE A 256 2.55 25.04 4.89
CA ILE A 256 3.73 24.64 5.67
C ILE A 256 4.95 25.40 5.13
N PRO A 257 5.73 26.07 6.00
CA PRO A 257 6.92 26.80 5.56
C PRO A 257 8.00 25.85 5.04
N ASN A 258 8.87 26.40 4.20
CA ASN A 258 10.03 25.67 3.71
C ASN A 258 10.91 25.18 4.87
N PRO A 259 11.50 23.98 4.76
CA PRO A 259 12.40 23.47 5.77
C PRO A 259 13.68 24.33 5.85
N PRO A 260 14.40 24.31 6.98
CA PRO A 260 15.71 24.94 7.11
C PRO A 260 16.65 24.51 5.98
N ARG A 261 17.47 25.45 5.49
CA ARG A 261 18.43 25.17 4.41
C ARG A 261 19.34 24.01 4.81
N GLY A 262 19.54 23.06 3.91
CA GLY A 262 20.39 21.89 4.12
C GLY A 262 19.75 20.73 4.89
N LEU A 263 18.65 20.92 5.64
CA LEU A 263 18.00 19.82 6.38
C LEU A 263 17.49 18.72 5.43
N THR A 264 16.86 19.12 4.33
CA THR A 264 16.41 18.19 3.30
C THR A 264 17.59 17.40 2.75
N THR A 265 18.68 18.07 2.36
CA THR A 265 19.92 17.42 1.88
C THR A 265 20.48 16.44 2.90
N PHE A 266 20.50 16.81 4.18
CA PHE A 266 20.96 15.95 5.26
C PHE A 266 20.11 14.68 5.40
N ILE A 267 18.77 14.82 5.41
CA ILE A 267 17.84 13.68 5.47
C ILE A 267 18.05 12.74 4.28
N PHE A 268 18.12 13.28 3.06
CA PHE A 268 18.43 12.46 1.87
C PHE A 268 19.83 11.83 1.95
N GLY A 269 20.79 12.48 2.61
CA GLY A 269 22.10 11.91 2.94
C GLY A 269 22.01 10.66 3.81
N ILE A 270 21.15 10.67 4.85
CA ILE A 270 20.89 9.49 5.70
C ILE A 270 20.32 8.34 4.86
N PHE A 271 19.38 8.62 3.95
CA PHE A 271 18.86 7.59 3.05
C PHE A 271 19.91 7.04 2.10
N LYS A 272 20.81 7.89 1.56
CA LYS A 272 21.96 7.44 0.74
C LYS A 272 22.91 6.54 1.53
N LEU A 273 23.17 6.86 2.80
CA LEU A 273 23.96 6.02 3.68
C LEU A 273 23.27 4.67 3.92
N ARG A 274 21.99 4.68 4.29
CA ARG A 274 21.16 3.47 4.44
C ARG A 274 21.20 2.61 3.17
N ARG A 275 21.02 3.23 2.00
CA ARG A 275 21.13 2.57 0.69
C ARG A 275 22.45 1.83 0.54
N PHE A 276 23.57 2.49 0.86
CA PHE A 276 24.90 1.88 0.79
C PHE A 276 25.01 0.66 1.71
N PHE A 277 24.59 0.78 2.98
CA PHE A 277 24.60 -0.35 3.91
C PHE A 277 23.75 -1.53 3.43
N ILE A 278 22.53 -1.28 2.96
CA ILE A 278 21.66 -2.32 2.44
C ILE A 278 22.29 -2.99 1.23
N GLN A 279 22.76 -2.20 0.26
CA GLN A 279 23.29 -2.71 -1.00
C GLN A 279 24.48 -3.64 -0.80
N TYR A 280 25.34 -3.33 0.17
CA TYR A 280 26.68 -3.90 0.23
C TYR A 280 26.95 -4.75 1.48
N LEU A 281 26.30 -4.45 2.59
CA LEU A 281 26.66 -5.01 3.91
C LEU A 281 25.56 -5.91 4.50
N LEU A 282 24.33 -5.81 4.02
CA LEU A 282 23.21 -6.63 4.52
C LEU A 282 22.85 -7.73 3.52
N LEU A 283 22.55 -8.93 4.01
CA LEU A 283 21.95 -9.99 3.20
C LEU A 283 20.48 -9.66 2.86
N PRO A 284 19.95 -10.17 1.72
CA PRO A 284 18.53 -10.02 1.41
C PRO A 284 17.66 -10.77 2.42
N ARG A 285 16.41 -10.32 2.57
CA ARG A 285 15.42 -11.01 3.42
C ARG A 285 15.11 -12.40 2.87
N ARG A 286 14.97 -13.35 3.80
CA ARG A 286 14.57 -14.74 3.51
C ARG A 286 13.06 -14.88 3.37
N THR A 287 12.28 -14.22 4.22
CA THR A 287 10.81 -14.24 4.21
C THR A 287 10.26 -12.86 3.86
N PRO A 288 9.05 -12.76 3.26
CA PRO A 288 8.45 -11.48 2.98
C PRO A 288 8.05 -10.78 4.28
N ASN A 289 8.09 -9.45 4.28
CA ASN A 289 7.46 -8.65 5.32
C ASN A 289 5.95 -8.66 5.11
N ILE A 290 5.22 -9.11 6.13
CA ILE A 290 3.76 -9.13 6.17
C ILE A 290 3.30 -8.54 7.50
N ARG A 291 2.15 -7.89 7.50
CA ARG A 291 1.53 -7.35 8.72
C ARG A 291 0.44 -8.28 9.24
N THR A 292 -0.31 -8.90 8.33
CA THR A 292 -1.40 -9.82 8.67
C THR A 292 -0.86 -11.14 9.21
N ALA A 293 -1.63 -11.81 10.07
CA ALA A 293 -1.27 -13.13 10.58
C ALA A 293 -1.34 -14.16 9.45
N LEU A 294 -0.55 -15.24 9.56
CA LEU A 294 -0.62 -16.35 8.61
C LEU A 294 -1.87 -17.22 8.80
N ARG A 295 -2.42 -17.23 10.02
CA ARG A 295 -3.54 -18.06 10.47
C ARG A 295 -4.33 -17.31 11.53
N ALA A 296 -5.57 -17.72 11.74
CA ALA A 296 -6.39 -17.26 12.85
C ALA A 296 -5.91 -17.84 14.19
N ASN A 297 -6.25 -17.17 15.29
CA ASN A 297 -6.18 -17.76 16.64
C ASN A 297 -7.40 -18.66 16.91
N ASP A 298 -7.49 -19.22 18.11
CA ASP A 298 -8.58 -20.13 18.52
C ASP A 298 -9.98 -19.48 18.48
N GLU A 299 -10.05 -18.15 18.48
CA GLU A 299 -11.29 -17.37 18.35
C GLU A 299 -11.63 -17.02 16.88
N GLY A 300 -10.83 -17.47 15.92
CA GLY A 300 -11.01 -17.13 14.49
C GLY A 300 -10.55 -15.71 14.12
N LYS A 301 -9.80 -15.03 15.00
CA LYS A 301 -9.29 -13.67 14.80
C LYS A 301 -7.85 -13.68 14.30
N PHE A 302 -7.48 -12.67 13.52
CA PHE A 302 -6.10 -12.50 13.03
C PHE A 302 -5.40 -11.45 13.88
N VAL A 303 -4.30 -11.85 14.54
CA VAL A 303 -3.50 -10.94 15.37
C VAL A 303 -2.41 -10.29 14.52
N PRO A 304 -2.38 -8.95 14.35
CA PRO A 304 -1.33 -8.30 13.59
C PRO A 304 0.06 -8.70 14.09
N ARG A 305 0.98 -9.04 13.19
CA ARG A 305 2.34 -9.47 13.55
C ARG A 305 3.17 -8.39 14.23
N TRP A 306 2.78 -7.13 14.06
CA TRP A 306 3.38 -5.97 14.70
C TRP A 306 2.39 -4.81 14.73
N ASN A 307 2.55 -3.96 15.73
CA ASN A 307 1.75 -2.76 15.93
C ASN A 307 2.43 -1.56 15.27
N LYS A 308 1.68 -0.78 14.49
CA LYS A 308 2.24 0.35 13.75
C LYS A 308 2.52 1.54 14.66
N TYR A 309 1.52 1.95 15.44
CA TYR A 309 1.62 3.10 16.36
C TYR A 309 1.14 2.79 17.78
N ALA A 310 0.18 1.88 17.91
CA ALA A 310 -0.38 1.42 19.18
C ALA A 310 -0.95 0.00 19.01
N PRO A 311 -1.07 -0.79 20.08
CA PRO A 311 -1.76 -2.08 20.03
C PRO A 311 -3.27 -1.89 19.94
N VAL A 312 -3.79 -1.56 18.75
CA VAL A 312 -5.23 -1.35 18.54
C VAL A 312 -6.01 -2.67 18.59
N TYR A 313 -5.40 -3.75 18.07
CA TYR A 313 -5.99 -5.10 18.00
C TYR A 313 -5.07 -6.13 18.69
N PRO A 314 -4.86 -6.04 20.02
CA PRO A 314 -3.95 -6.94 20.74
C PRO A 314 -4.41 -8.40 20.68
N ASP A 315 -5.73 -8.62 20.71
CA ASP A 315 -6.37 -9.95 20.66
C ASP A 315 -6.83 -10.33 19.25
N GLY A 316 -6.41 -9.56 18.24
CA GLY A 316 -6.76 -9.74 16.84
C GLY A 316 -8.07 -9.08 16.42
N TYR A 317 -8.39 -9.24 15.12
CA TYR A 317 -9.57 -8.67 14.48
C TYR A 317 -10.24 -9.69 13.56
N HIS A 318 -11.55 -9.52 13.35
CA HIS A 318 -12.21 -9.91 12.12
C HIS A 318 -12.21 -8.72 11.15
N ILE A 319 -12.26 -8.98 9.84
CA ILE A 319 -12.24 -7.91 8.82
C ILE A 319 -13.51 -7.04 8.96
N GLU A 320 -14.60 -7.66 9.40
CA GLU A 320 -15.87 -7.05 9.74
C GLU A 320 -15.74 -5.97 10.83
N ASP A 321 -14.76 -6.08 11.71
CA ASP A 321 -14.49 -5.15 12.82
C ASP A 321 -13.63 -3.95 12.40
N LEU A 322 -13.08 -3.96 11.18
CA LEU A 322 -12.24 -2.88 10.69
C LEU A 322 -13.08 -1.67 10.25
N GLY A 323 -12.56 -0.49 10.54
CA GLY A 323 -13.15 0.79 10.13
C GLY A 323 -13.91 1.53 11.24
N PRO A 324 -14.61 2.64 10.90
CA PRO A 324 -15.27 3.49 11.88
C PRO A 324 -16.30 2.77 12.76
N ASP A 325 -16.31 3.09 14.06
CA ASP A 325 -17.23 2.48 15.05
C ASP A 325 -18.70 2.53 14.63
N LYS A 326 -19.11 3.64 13.98
CA LYS A 326 -20.48 3.82 13.46
C LYS A 326 -20.91 2.77 12.41
N PHE A 327 -19.97 2.00 11.85
CA PHE A 327 -20.19 0.96 10.85
C PHE A 327 -19.94 -0.47 11.36
N LEU A 328 -19.54 -0.64 12.62
CA LEU A 328 -19.37 -1.97 13.22
C LEU A 328 -20.70 -2.73 13.22
N GLY A 329 -20.67 -4.00 12.80
CA GLY A 329 -21.85 -4.85 12.67
C GLY A 329 -22.84 -4.45 11.56
N LYS A 330 -22.54 -3.43 10.75
CA LYS A 330 -23.46 -2.94 9.69
C LYS A 330 -23.07 -3.36 8.28
N CYS A 331 -21.87 -3.89 8.07
CA CYS A 331 -21.47 -4.41 6.78
C CYS A 331 -22.20 -5.75 6.55
N PRO A 332 -22.98 -5.88 5.45
CA PRO A 332 -23.79 -7.09 5.22
C PRO A 332 -22.96 -8.30 4.78
N VAL A 333 -21.68 -8.10 4.45
CA VAL A 333 -20.77 -9.14 3.98
C VAL A 333 -19.96 -9.68 5.16
N SER A 334 -19.88 -11.00 5.27
CA SER A 334 -19.07 -11.70 6.28
C SER A 334 -18.31 -12.86 5.65
N LEU A 335 -17.22 -13.31 6.31
CA LEU A 335 -16.38 -14.39 5.78
C LEU A 335 -17.17 -15.66 5.43
N LYS A 336 -18.24 -15.96 6.19
CA LYS A 336 -19.11 -17.14 5.98
C LYS A 336 -19.94 -17.06 4.70
N ASN A 337 -20.30 -15.85 4.27
CA ASN A 337 -21.21 -15.62 3.14
C ASN A 337 -20.49 -15.14 1.89
N VAL A 338 -19.17 -14.94 1.95
CA VAL A 338 -18.35 -14.56 0.81
C VAL A 338 -18.20 -15.78 -0.12
N GLN A 339 -18.88 -15.72 -1.26
CA GLN A 339 -18.69 -16.67 -2.35
C GLN A 339 -17.52 -16.22 -3.22
N LEU A 340 -16.55 -17.12 -3.43
CA LEU A 340 -15.54 -16.94 -4.47
C LEU A 340 -16.22 -17.18 -5.84
N PRO A 341 -15.80 -16.48 -6.90
CA PRO A 341 -16.33 -16.78 -8.21
C PRO A 341 -15.87 -18.20 -8.56
N THR A 342 -16.80 -19.05 -9.00
CA THR A 342 -16.44 -20.34 -9.57
C THR A 342 -15.45 -20.06 -10.69
N LEU A 343 -14.23 -20.61 -10.62
CA LEU A 343 -13.28 -20.53 -11.72
C LEU A 343 -14.03 -20.98 -12.99
N MET A 344 -14.28 -20.07 -13.92
CA MET A 344 -14.65 -20.44 -15.28
C MET A 344 -13.47 -21.28 -15.75
N ALA A 345 -13.64 -22.59 -15.78
CA ALA A 345 -12.73 -23.48 -16.47
C ALA A 345 -12.57 -22.91 -17.88
N ASN A 346 -11.37 -22.46 -18.23
CA ASN A 346 -11.03 -22.21 -19.62
C ASN A 346 -11.20 -23.55 -20.33
N ASN A 347 -12.36 -23.76 -20.95
CA ASN A 347 -12.55 -24.79 -21.96
C ASN A 347 -11.65 -24.38 -23.14
N ASN A 348 -10.41 -24.85 -23.11
CA ASN A 348 -9.65 -25.08 -24.33
C ASN A 348 -10.35 -26.22 -25.07
N ASP A 349 -11.40 -25.89 -25.82
CA ASP A 349 -11.82 -26.72 -26.95
C ASP A 349 -10.82 -26.46 -28.08
N ASP A 350 -9.72 -27.23 -28.06
CA ASP A 350 -8.97 -27.57 -29.25
C ASP A 350 -9.92 -28.33 -30.20
N LYS A 351 -10.64 -27.58 -31.05
CA LYS A 351 -11.17 -28.17 -32.28
C LYS A 351 -10.05 -28.23 -33.29
N ALA A 352 -9.41 -29.39 -33.31
CA ALA A 352 -8.63 -29.90 -34.42
C ALA A 352 -9.34 -29.59 -35.75
N VAL A 353 -8.65 -28.85 -36.60
CA VAL A 353 -8.95 -28.77 -38.03
C VAL A 353 -8.60 -30.14 -38.63
N VAL A 354 -9.63 -30.90 -38.97
CA VAL A 354 -9.58 -31.97 -39.96
C VAL A 354 -10.76 -31.74 -40.89
N VAL A 355 -10.48 -31.12 -42.04
CA VAL A 355 -10.68 -31.59 -43.44
C VAL A 355 -10.26 -30.44 -44.34
#